data_AF-A0A561QS88-F1
#
_entry.id   AF-A0A561QS88-F1
#
_cell.length_a   1.000
_cell.length_b   1.000
_cell.length_c   1.000
_cell.angle_alpha   90.00
_cell.angle_beta   90.00
_cell.angle_gamma   90.00
#
_symmetry.space_group_name_H-M   'P 1'
#
loop_
_entity.id
_entity.type
_entity.pdbx_description
1 polymer ?
#
loop_
_entity_poly.entity_id
_entity_poly.type
_entity_poly.pdbx_seq_one_letter_code
_entity_poly.pdbx_strand_id
1 'polypeptide(L)' 'MINILAPAPRIEIMHSFDALPDRIRRAIAQADFPFDPREIAERLAKGRRATAVLRSIQKRTSL' A
#
# COMPACT_ATOMS: atom_id res chain seq x y z
N MET A 1 -2.18 23.10 -11.20
CA MET A 1 -2.66 23.14 -9.80
C MET A 1 -2.91 21.71 -9.35
N ILE A 2 -2.16 21.20 -8.37
CA ILE A 2 -2.42 19.89 -7.77
C ILE A 2 -3.57 20.07 -6.78
N ASN A 3 -4.74 19.50 -7.10
CA ASN A 3 -5.88 19.49 -6.19
C ASN A 3 -5.65 18.36 -5.17
N ILE A 4 -5.23 18.74 -3.95
CA ILE A 4 -4.90 17.82 -2.86
C ILE A 4 -6.15 17.04 -2.39
N LEU A 5 -7.36 17.51 -2.74
CA LEU A 5 -8.64 16.87 -2.42
C LEU A 5 -9.21 16.03 -3.58
N ALA A 6 -8.61 16.07 -4.77
CA ALA A 6 -9.03 15.19 -5.85
C ALA A 6 -8.50 13.78 -5.55
N PRO A 7 -9.36 12.75 -5.52
CA PRO A 7 -8.87 11.37 -5.47
C PRO A 7 -7.91 11.16 -6.63
N ALA A 8 -6.75 10.56 -6.35
CA ALA A 8 -5.81 10.24 -7.42
C ALA A 8 -6.53 9.41 -8.49
N PRO A 9 -6.19 9.60 -9.77
CA PRO A 9 -6.74 8.80 -10.84
C PRO A 9 -6.67 7.32 -10.48
N ARG A 10 -7.79 6.61 -10.58
CA ARG A 10 -7.89 5.19 -10.21
C ARG A 10 -6.79 4.33 -10.83
N ILE A 11 -6.35 4.70 -12.04
CA ILE A 11 -5.24 4.10 -12.78
C ILE A 11 -3.91 4.20 -12.01
N GLU A 12 -3.60 5.36 -11.40
CA GLU A 12 -2.36 5.55 -10.63
C GLU A 12 -2.32 4.70 -9.36
N ILE A 13 -3.48 4.52 -8.71
CA ILE A 13 -3.62 3.64 -7.54
C ILE A 13 -3.37 2.19 -7.95
N MET A 14 -3.92 1.76 -9.09
CA MET A 14 -3.71 0.41 -9.61
C MET A 14 -2.24 0.18 -10.00
N HIS A 15 -1.59 1.12 -10.69
CA HIS A 15 -0.16 1.02 -10.99
C HIS A 15 0.70 0.94 -9.73
N SER A 16 0.37 1.75 -8.72
CA SER A 16 1.07 1.72 -7.44
C SER A 16 0.91 0.37 -6.75
N PHE A 17 -0.29 -0.21 -6.79
CA PHE A 17 -0.56 -1.54 -6.27
C PHE A 17 0.24 -2.61 -7.02
N ASP A 18 0.20 -2.63 -8.35
CA ASP A 18 0.88 -3.62 -9.18
C ASP A 18 2.41 -3.57 -9.03
N ALA A 19 2.97 -2.41 -8.74
CA ALA A 19 4.40 -2.23 -8.47
C ALA A 19 4.86 -2.79 -7.12
N LEU A 20 3.93 -3.12 -6.20
CA LEU A 20 4.30 -3.66 -4.89
C LEU A 20 4.77 -5.13 -5.00
N PRO A 21 5.68 -5.57 -4.10
CA PRO A 21 6.05 -6.97 -3.98
C PRO A 21 4.82 -7.88 -3.82
N ASP A 22 4.82 -9.05 -4.47
CA ASP A 22 3.67 -9.99 -4.47
C ASP A 22 3.12 -10.28 -3.07
N ARG A 23 4.00 -10.56 -2.11
CA ARG A 23 3.62 -10.80 -0.70
C ARG A 23 2.90 -9.63 -0.04
N ILE A 24 3.22 -8.39 -0.42
CA ILE A 24 2.55 -7.19 0.10
C ILE A 24 1.20 -7.01 -0.59
N ARG A 25 1.12 -7.21 -1.92
CA ARG A 25 -0.16 -7.18 -2.66
C ARG A 25 -1.17 -8.15 -2.06
N ARG A 26 -0.75 -9.40 -1.79
CA ARG A 26 -1.61 -10.41 -1.14
C ARG A 26 -2.06 -9.99 0.26
N ALA A 27 -1.16 -9.44 1.07
CA ALA A 27 -1.52 -9.01 2.42
C ALA A 27 -2.52 -7.84 2.43
N ILE A 28 -2.40 -6.90 1.49
CA ILE A 28 -3.38 -5.83 1.30
C ILE A 28 -4.73 -6.41 0.86
N ALA A 29 -4.73 -7.34 -0.10
CA ALA A 29 -5.95 -7.98 -0.60
C ALA A 29 -6.69 -8.82 0.45
N GLN A 30 -5.99 -9.29 1.47
CA GLN A 30 -6.54 -10.06 2.59
C GLN A 30 -6.86 -9.21 3.82
N ALA A 31 -6.63 -7.89 3.77
CA ALA A 31 -6.86 -7.03 4.92
C ALA A 31 -8.34 -6.69 5.08
N ASP A 32 -8.82 -6.68 6.33
CA ASP A 32 -10.19 -6.26 6.67
C ASP A 32 -10.41 -4.75 6.47
N PHE A 33 -9.33 -3.97 6.47
CA PHE A 33 -9.34 -2.53 6.22
C PHE A 33 -8.53 -2.16 4.98
N PRO A 34 -8.98 -1.17 4.18
CA PRO A 34 -8.28 -0.74 2.98
C PRO A 34 -6.94 -0.08 3.34
N PHE A 35 -5.89 -0.46 2.61
CA PHE A 35 -4.59 0.21 2.63
C PHE A 35 -4.42 1.00 1.33
N ASP A 36 -3.86 2.21 1.41
CA ASP A 36 -3.45 2.97 0.21
C ASP A 36 -2.12 2.39 -0.33
N PRO A 37 -2.11 1.81 -1.55
CA PRO A 37 -0.89 1.26 -2.14
C PRO A 37 0.24 2.28 -2.28
N ARG A 38 -0.08 3.58 -2.43
CA ARG A 38 0.91 4.66 -2.55
C ARG A 38 1.63 4.91 -1.24
N GLU A 39 0.91 4.89 -0.12
CA GLU A 39 1.52 5.00 1.21
C GLU A 39 2.49 3.83 1.46
N ILE A 40 2.08 2.62 1.06
CA ILE A 40 2.93 1.44 1.17
C ILE A 40 4.17 1.55 0.27
N ALA A 41 4.01 2.02 -0.96
CA ALA A 41 5.11 2.27 -1.88
C ALA A 41 6.10 3.32 -1.33
N GLU A 42 5.60 4.42 -0.76
CA GLU A 42 6.44 5.42 -0.11
C GLU A 42 7.25 4.86 1.06
N ARG A 43 6.65 4.01 1.88
CA ARG A 43 7.35 3.39 3.01
C ARG A 43 8.51 2.54 2.51
N LEU A 44 8.31 1.79 1.43
CA LEU A 44 9.37 1.01 0.78
C LEU A 44 10.45 1.90 0.17
N ALA A 45 10.07 2.97 -0.53
CA ALA A 45 10.99 3.93 -1.13
C ALA A 45 11.86 4.65 -0.07
N LYS A 46 11.31 4.90 1.12
CA LYS A 46 12.03 5.41 2.29
C LYS A 46 12.98 4.39 2.94
N GLY A 47 13.20 3.23 2.32
CA GLY A 47 14.13 2.19 2.79
C GLY A 47 13.55 1.24 3.83
N ARG A 48 12.23 1.30 4.13
CA ARG A 48 11.63 0.29 5.03
C ARG A 48 11.71 -1.07 4.39
N ARG A 49 12.20 -2.07 5.14
CA ARG A 49 12.24 -3.46 4.68
C ARG A 49 10.82 -3.96 4.41
N ALA A 50 10.61 -4.55 3.25
CA ALA A 50 9.31 -5.11 2.85
C ALA A 50 8.74 -6.12 3.87
N THR A 51 9.59 -6.86 4.58
CA THR A 51 9.17 -7.76 5.66
C THR A 51 8.61 -7.02 6.88
N ALA A 52 9.13 -5.84 7.20
CA ALA A 52 8.61 -5.02 8.29
C ALA A 52 7.27 -4.38 7.90
N VAL A 53 7.14 -3.91 6.66
CA VAL A 53 5.89 -3.39 6.11
C VAL A 53 4.81 -4.48 6.10
N LEU A 54 5.14 -5.68 5.62
CA LEU A 54 4.25 -6.85 5.63
C LEU A 54 3.74 -7.17 7.05
N ARG A 55 4.62 -7.26 8.05
CA ARG A 55 4.21 -7.49 9.44
C ARG A 55 3.28 -6.41 9.97
N SER A 56 3.49 -5.15 9.55
CA SER A 56 2.64 -4.04 9.99
C SER A 56 1.23 -4.09 9.40
N ILE A 57 1.09 -4.61 8.17
CA ILE A 57 -0.21 -4.86 7.53
C ILE A 57 -0.90 -6.01 8.27
N GLN A 58 -0.22 -7.16 8.40
CA GLN A 58 -0.77 -8.35 9.06
C GLN A 58 -1.23 -8.10 10.50
N LYS A 59 -0.46 -7.31 11.27
CA LYS A 59 -0.83 -6.94 12.65
C LYS A 59 -2.13 -6.12 12.71
N ARG A 60 -2.42 -5.33 11.68
CA ARG A 60 -3.62 -4.48 11.61
C ARG A 60 -4.83 -5.23 11.06
N THR A 61 -4.61 -6.30 10.30
CA THR A 61 -5.65 -7.23 9.86
C THR A 61 -6.14 -8.13 11.00
N SER A 62 -5.28 -8.48 11.97
CA SER A 62 -5.67 -9.35 13.09
C SER A 62 -6.33 -8.63 14.29
N LEU A 63 -6.69 -7.36 14.16
CA LEU A 63 -7.29 -6.53 15.21
C LEU A 63 -8.77 -6.29 14.92
#